data_AF-A0A1S8KJ18-F1
#
_entry.id   AF-A0A1S8KJ18-F1
#
_cell.length_a   1.000
_cell.length_b   1.000
_cell.length_c   1.000
_cell.angle_alpha   90.00
_cell.angle_beta   90.00
_cell.angle_gamma   90.00
#
_symmetry.space_group_name_H-M   'P 1'
#
loop_
_entity.id
_entity.type
_entity.pdbx_description
1 polymer ?
#
loop_
_entity_poly.entity_id
_entity_poly.type
_entity_poly.pdbx_seq_one_letter_code
_entity_poly.pdbx_strand_id
1 'polypeptide(L)'
;GHGSVDLILSECHKTFGLKMLVERLGINPDQCVAFGDGGNDIEMLEYCGLSYEMDNATEAVKQVAKHQCPSNDEDGVLVTLDRLFPNT
;
A
#
# COMPACT_ATOMS: atom_id res chain seq x y z
N GLY A 1 -8.77 15.37 9.57
CA GLY A 1 -7.33 15.64 9.41
C GLY A 1 -6.73 15.94 10.77
N HIS A 2 -5.76 15.14 11.23
CA HIS A 2 -5.17 15.19 12.58
C HIS A 2 -4.06 16.24 12.74
N GLY A 3 -4.17 17.41 12.10
CA GLY A 3 -3.30 18.56 12.37
C GLY A 3 -1.79 18.39 12.10
N SER A 4 -1.36 17.38 11.34
CA SER A 4 0.03 17.16 10.96
C SER A 4 0.34 17.70 9.56
N VAL A 5 1.57 18.19 9.37
CA VAL A 5 2.12 18.63 8.09
C VAL A 5 3.48 17.95 7.92
N ASP A 6 3.63 17.16 6.85
CA ASP A 6 4.90 16.55 6.49
C ASP A 6 5.66 17.45 5.52
N LEU A 7 6.91 17.78 5.87
CA LEU A 7 7.84 18.46 4.98
C LEU A 7 8.87 17.44 4.47
N ILE A 8 8.66 16.98 3.24
CA ILE A 8 9.52 16.03 2.55
C ILE A 8 10.05 16.68 1.27
N LEU A 9 11.22 16.25 0.81
CA LEU A 9 11.71 16.62 -0.52
C LEU A 9 10.70 16.16 -1.57
N SER A 10 10.46 17.00 -2.58
CA SER A 10 9.45 16.80 -3.63
C SER A 10 9.60 15.50 -4.43
N GLU A 11 10.73 14.81 -4.29
CA GLU A 11 11.03 13.56 -5.01
C GLU A 11 11.03 12.33 -4.06
N CYS A 12 10.89 12.53 -2.75
CA CYS A 12 10.96 11.47 -1.75
C CYS A 12 9.57 11.01 -1.30
N HIS A 13 8.92 10.19 -2.13
CA HIS A 13 7.63 9.56 -1.81
C HIS A 13 7.77 8.06 -1.49
N LYS A 14 6.76 7.45 -0.85
CA LYS A 14 6.76 6.01 -0.52
C LYS A 14 7.09 5.15 -1.74
N THR A 15 6.49 5.47 -2.87
CA THR A 15 6.69 4.79 -4.17
C THR A 15 8.12 4.91 -4.69
N PHE A 16 8.81 6.03 -4.44
CA PHE A 16 10.20 6.19 -4.84
C PHE A 16 11.11 5.20 -4.10
N GLY A 17 10.97 5.11 -2.78
CA GLY A 17 11.69 4.13 -1.97
C GLY A 17 11.37 2.69 -2.37
N LEU A 18 10.11 2.40 -2.67
CA LEU A 18 9.68 1.09 -3.16
C LEU A 18 10.30 0.74 -4.52
N LYS A 19 10.30 1.67 -5.48
CA LYS A 19 10.94 1.48 -6.80
C LYS A 19 12.42 1.12 -6.66
N MET A 20 13.14 1.84 -5.81
CA MET A 20 14.55 1.54 -5.53
C MET A 20 14.74 0.14 -4.93
N LEU A 21 13.85 -0.29 -4.03
CA LEU A 21 13.92 -1.61 -3.41
C LEU A 21 13.63 -2.72 -4.43
N VAL A 22 12.58 -2.57 -5.23
CA VAL A 22 12.18 -3.50 -6.30
C VAL A 22 13.32 -3.69 -7.29
N GLU A 23 13.94 -2.59 -7.75
CA GLU A 23 15.10 -2.63 -8.63
C GLU A 23 16.29 -3.34 -7.99
N ARG A 24 16.61 -3.00 -6.74
CA ARG A 24 17.73 -3.60 -6.00
C ARG A 24 17.55 -5.10 -5.75
N LEU A 25 16.32 -5.56 -5.56
CA LEU A 25 15.99 -6.98 -5.36
C LEU A 25 15.85 -7.74 -6.69
N GLY A 26 15.83 -7.04 -7.84
CA GLY A 26 15.66 -7.66 -9.16
C GLY A 26 14.28 -8.30 -9.35
N ILE A 27 13.25 -7.79 -8.67
CA ILE A 27 11.87 -8.26 -8.78
C ILE A 27 11.03 -7.32 -9.63
N ASN A 28 9.88 -7.79 -10.11
CA ASN A 28 8.90 -6.97 -10.81
C ASN A 28 7.87 -6.39 -9.82
N PRO A 29 7.35 -5.16 -10.04
CA PRO A 29 6.19 -4.65 -9.30
C PRO A 29 5.00 -5.62 -9.22
N ASP A 30 4.81 -6.46 -10.24
CA ASP A 30 3.78 -7.52 -10.28
C ASP A 30 3.94 -8.57 -9.17
N GLN A 31 5.13 -8.66 -8.58
CA GLN A 31 5.47 -9.54 -7.46
C GLN A 31 5.33 -8.84 -6.09
N CYS A 32 4.87 -7.58 -6.08
CA CYS A 32 4.71 -6.78 -4.87
C CYS A 32 3.24 -6.71 -4.45
N VAL A 33 3.05 -6.74 -3.13
CA VAL A 33 1.78 -6.44 -2.46
C VAL A 33 1.94 -5.14 -1.68
N ALA A 34 1.01 -4.20 -1.87
CA ALA A 34 0.91 -2.98 -1.09
C ALA A 34 -0.41 -2.92 -0.30
N PHE A 35 -0.37 -2.28 0.87
CA PHE A 35 -1.53 -1.97 1.70
C PHE A 35 -1.51 -0.48 2.03
N GLY A 36 -2.67 0.18 2.04
CA GLY A 36 -2.74 1.60 2.35
C GLY A 36 -4.14 2.11 2.69
N ASP A 37 -4.18 3.26 3.35
CA ASP A 37 -5.41 3.90 3.82
C ASP A 37 -5.43 5.42 3.57
N GLY A 38 -4.24 6.03 3.40
CA GLY A 38 -4.04 7.46 3.24
C GLY A 38 -3.65 7.89 1.83
N GLY A 39 -3.83 9.19 1.54
CA GLY A 39 -3.51 9.75 0.22
C GLY A 39 -2.03 9.62 -0.18
N ASN A 40 -1.12 9.49 0.78
CA ASN A 40 0.30 9.23 0.52
C ASN A 40 0.60 7.78 0.08
N ASP A 41 -0.39 6.88 0.11
CA ASP A 41 -0.28 5.49 -0.37
C ASP A 41 -0.73 5.32 -1.82
N ILE A 42 -1.45 6.28 -2.40
CA ILE A 42 -2.08 6.19 -3.73
C ILE A 42 -1.07 5.71 -4.79
N GLU A 43 0.05 6.42 -4.94
CA GLU A 43 1.05 6.07 -5.96
C GLU A 43 1.67 4.67 -5.74
N MET A 44 1.75 4.22 -4.48
CA MET A 44 2.29 2.90 -4.13
C MET A 44 1.29 1.80 -4.49
N LEU A 45 0.00 2.05 -4.25
CA LEU A 45 -1.10 1.14 -4.57
C LEU A 45 -1.31 1.00 -6.09
N GLU A 46 -1.07 2.07 -6.86
CA GLU A 46 -1.05 2.01 -8.33
C GLU A 46 0.12 1.19 -8.87
N TYR A 47 1.29 1.32 -8.23
CA TYR A 47 2.53 0.72 -8.70
C TYR A 47 2.59 -0.79 -8.50
N CYS A 48 2.13 -1.31 -7.36
CA CYS A 48 2.20 -2.74 -7.05
C CYS A 48 1.23 -3.58 -7.89
N GLY A 49 1.67 -4.79 -8.26
CA GLY A 49 0.86 -5.80 -8.95
C GLY A 49 -0.42 -6.15 -8.23
N LEU A 50 -0.33 -6.26 -6.92
CA LEU A 50 -1.45 -6.45 -6.03
C LEU A 50 -1.47 -5.34 -4.99
N SER A 51 -2.63 -4.75 -4.76
CA SER A 51 -2.78 -3.64 -3.83
C SER A 51 -4.10 -3.71 -3.10
N TYR A 52 -4.06 -3.33 -1.82
CA TYR A 52 -5.21 -3.36 -0.94
C TYR A 52 -5.45 -2.02 -0.24
N GLU A 53 -6.66 -1.50 -0.36
CA GLU A 53 -7.16 -0.47 0.55
C GLU A 53 -7.66 -1.10 1.85
N MET A 54 -7.43 -0.44 2.99
CA MET A 54 -8.11 -0.80 4.24
C MET A 54 -9.56 -0.33 4.23
N ASP A 55 -10.47 -1.00 4.95
CA ASP A 55 -11.88 -0.61 4.96
C ASP A 55 -12.11 0.84 5.47
N ASN A 56 -11.26 1.28 6.39
CA ASN A 56 -11.23 2.65 6.93
C ASN A 56 -10.47 3.65 6.05
N ALA A 57 -10.03 3.27 4.85
CA ALA A 57 -9.31 4.14 3.92
C ALA A 57 -10.18 5.31 3.41
N THR A 58 -9.50 6.38 2.98
CA THR A 58 -10.17 7.49 2.30
C THR A 58 -10.73 7.07 0.94
N GLU A 59 -11.80 7.71 0.47
CA GLU A 59 -12.40 7.36 -0.84
C GLU A 59 -11.41 7.46 -2.01
N ALA A 60 -10.48 8.42 -1.98
CA ALA A 60 -9.45 8.53 -3.00
C ALA A 60 -8.56 7.27 -3.09
N VAL A 61 -8.31 6.62 -1.96
CA VAL A 61 -7.52 5.37 -1.89
C VAL A 61 -8.36 4.18 -2.37
N LYS A 62 -9.63 4.11 -1.98
CA LYS A 62 -10.56 3.04 -2.39
C LYS A 62 -10.77 2.96 -3.91
N GLN A 63 -10.66 4.09 -4.61
CA GLN A 63 -10.79 4.14 -6.08
C GLN A 63 -9.56 3.61 -6.83
N VAL A 64 -8.42 3.47 -6.14
CA VAL A 64 -7.12 3.23 -6.76
C VAL A 64 -6.62 1.82 -6.49
N ALA A 65 -6.83 1.31 -5.29
CA ALA A 65 -6.42 -0.04 -4.94
C ALA A 65 -7.30 -1.10 -5.62
N LYS A 66 -6.74 -2.30 -5.78
CA LYS A 66 -7.35 -3.38 -6.58
C LYS A 66 -8.33 -4.22 -5.76
N HIS A 67 -8.19 -4.22 -4.44
CA HIS A 67 -8.95 -5.08 -3.54
C HIS A 67 -9.10 -4.48 -2.15
N GLN A 68 -10.26 -4.66 -1.53
CA GLN A 68 -10.43 -4.25 -0.15
C GLN A 68 -9.89 -5.29 0.85
N CYS A 69 -9.18 -4.83 1.88
CA CYS A 69 -8.89 -5.60 3.09
C CYS A 69 -9.67 -5.05 4.31
N PRO A 70 -9.83 -5.82 5.41
CA PRO A 70 -10.48 -5.34 6.63
C PRO A 70 -9.80 -4.08 7.20
N SER A 71 -10.45 -3.45 8.17
CA SER A 71 -9.87 -2.29 8.83
C SER A 71 -8.59 -2.66 9.60
N ASN A 72 -7.78 -1.64 9.92
CA ASN A 72 -6.61 -1.82 10.78
C ASN A 72 -6.99 -2.36 12.19
N ASP A 73 -8.20 -2.07 12.67
CA ASP A 73 -8.71 -2.53 13.99
C ASP A 73 -9.06 -4.04 13.99
N GLU A 74 -9.13 -4.65 12.81
CA GLU A 74 -9.45 -6.07 12.59
C GLU A 74 -8.25 -6.86 12.05
N ASP A 75 -7.03 -6.35 12.25
CA ASP A 75 -5.79 -6.94 11.73
C ASP A 75 -5.84 -7.16 10.20
N GLY A 76 -6.46 -6.23 9.45
CA GLY A 76 -6.79 -6.43 8.04
C GLY A 76 -5.61 -6.82 7.14
N VAL A 77 -4.42 -6.31 7.42
CA VAL A 77 -3.18 -6.70 6.72
C VAL A 77 -2.87 -8.18 6.98
N LEU A 78 -2.87 -8.61 8.24
CA LEU A 78 -2.53 -9.98 8.63
C LEU A 78 -3.55 -10.97 8.06
N VAL A 79 -4.85 -10.68 8.23
CA VAL A 79 -5.94 -11.51 7.68
C VAL A 79 -5.80 -11.67 6.17
N THR A 80 -5.35 -10.63 5.47
CA THR A 80 -5.14 -10.68 4.02
C THR A 80 -3.89 -11.48 3.67
N LEU A 81 -2.79 -11.34 4.41
CA LEU A 81 -1.59 -12.12 4.22
C LEU A 81 -1.84 -13.62 4.44
N ASP A 82 -2.60 -14.01 5.46
CA ASP A 82 -2.98 -15.41 5.70
C ASP A 82 -3.77 -16.01 4.53
N ARG A 83 -4.63 -15.20 3.88
CA ARG A 83 -5.37 -15.62 2.68
C ARG A 83 -4.48 -15.75 1.46
N LEU A 84 -3.48 -14.87 1.31
CA LEU A 84 -2.54 -14.89 0.20
C LEU A 84 -1.49 -16.00 0.32
N PHE A 85 -1.09 -16.34 1.55
CA PHE A 85 -0.03 -17.29 1.86
C PHE A 85 -0.49 -18.33 2.90
N PRO A 86 -1.52 -19.15 2.63
CA PRO A 86 -2.14 -20.02 3.62
C PRO A 86 -1.28 -21.20 4.12
N ASN A 87 -0.03 -21.34 3.65
CA ASN A 87 0.86 -22.48 3.95
C ASN A 87 2.33 -22.09 4.23
N THR A 88 2.59 -20.86 4.65
CA THR A 88 3.88 -20.44 5.24
C THR A 88 3.83 -20.50 6.75
#